data_AF-A0A960SZC1-F1
#
_entry.id   AF-A0A960SZC1-F1
#
_cell.length_a   1.000
_cell.length_b   1.000
_cell.length_c   1.000
_cell.angle_alpha   90.00
_cell.angle_beta   90.00
_cell.angle_gamma   90.00
#
_symmetry.space_group_name_H-M   'P 1'
#
loop_
_entity.id
_entity.type
_entity.pdbx_description
1 polymer ?
#
loop_
_entity_poly.entity_id
_entity_poly.type
_entity_poly.pdbx_seq_one_letter_code
_entity_poly.pdbx_strand_id
1 'polypeptide(L)'
;AERMAGFYNRNGIIHIEQDAGEIHTVNHPWGYDKYAEAIYTRLEHPVTSNNSGGTTMPCQFEYRFNSSRDVLAARKQVKVPLMLERNGRQSTGPYELLSSVGKEVAAGNRSIGIQKPEPMFGISTDILTNHGLAKLAADTVRSWKQVGPLLSPEQRSIIYNAGEDVIHRAEPADGGFTITPLRMLSRPGIDIGWHQGSEFGPIVPREYVRPGEALRVHNPWSQQVPEFVIRVMPALGGSGGGAAPSSGVSNKDQAFIDSYNTGTGRKIPTEGDAPASNNIDIQPKAGQIQQIGDLKFSDTDNGLRIQIGNQRAEPVHNPEKLPFWGPSGSMEGARGIGLTVTGDGSNALLVIQTECAGPRDYIVPLDFTGPREIVIPCGEVSWTDRRWGWRFTTKDSRYGNLARVSMGLGKVPPQTNVDVVVSNLRLLPETPAALRDPVIAIDNGMLHLKGEVHSDSYIWYRGGDSVGVYDLNWKPQATLPVVSKDFIAPQGDMDLRIGAPGMDRSVWFECQFFVKDAPLNVPVPHVDP
;
A
#
# COMPACT_ATOMS: atom_id res chain seq x y z
N ALA A 1 28.07 18.31 23.67
CA ALA A 1 28.97 18.69 22.58
C ALA A 1 30.25 17.85 22.55
N GLU A 2 31.16 17.98 23.53
CA GLU A 2 32.47 17.31 23.52
C GLU A 2 32.43 15.78 23.32
N ARG A 3 31.61 15.08 24.11
CA ARG A 3 31.44 13.62 23.95
C ARG A 3 30.94 13.22 22.55
N MET A 4 30.08 14.05 21.96
CA MET A 4 29.50 13.80 20.64
C MET A 4 30.51 14.08 19.52
N ALA A 5 31.19 15.23 19.56
CA ALA A 5 32.25 15.56 18.61
C ALA A 5 33.39 14.54 18.68
N GLY A 6 33.82 14.15 19.88
CA GLY A 6 34.82 13.09 20.05
C GLY A 6 34.36 11.74 19.49
N PHE A 7 33.08 11.41 19.57
CA PHE A 7 32.53 10.23 18.89
C PHE A 7 32.64 10.35 17.36
N TYR A 8 32.26 11.51 16.79
CA TYR A 8 32.35 11.73 15.34
C TYR A 8 33.80 11.69 14.84
N ASN A 9 34.74 12.33 15.53
CA ASN A 9 36.17 12.35 15.17
C ASN A 9 36.75 10.93 15.20
N ARG A 10 36.53 10.18 16.30
CA ARG A 10 37.06 8.81 16.43
C ARG A 10 36.56 7.83 15.38
N ASN A 11 35.37 8.06 14.83
CA ASN A 11 34.75 7.16 13.86
C ASN A 11 34.77 7.73 12.42
N GLY A 12 35.38 8.88 12.19
CA GLY A 12 35.43 9.51 10.85
C GLY A 12 34.06 9.81 10.25
N ILE A 13 33.09 10.22 11.07
CA ILE A 13 31.71 10.46 10.62
C ILE A 13 31.62 11.76 9.82
N ILE A 14 31.39 11.67 8.50
CA ILE A 14 31.39 12.80 7.57
C ILE A 14 29.99 13.39 7.26
N HIS A 15 28.92 12.77 7.78
CA HIS A 15 27.55 13.26 7.69
C HIS A 15 26.87 13.12 9.05
N ILE A 16 26.33 14.22 9.58
CA ILE A 16 25.73 14.27 10.91
C ILE A 16 24.28 14.73 10.82
N GLU A 17 23.37 13.87 11.22
CA GLU A 17 21.96 14.19 11.39
C GLU A 17 21.68 14.55 12.86
N GLN A 18 21.20 15.77 13.11
CA GLN A 18 20.79 16.24 14.44
C GLN A 18 19.29 16.47 14.49
N ASP A 19 18.56 15.38 14.71
CA ASP A 19 17.10 15.32 14.76
C ASP A 19 16.46 16.20 15.86
N ALA A 20 17.26 16.64 16.84
CA ALA A 20 16.82 17.50 17.94
C ALA A 20 16.44 18.93 17.53
N GLY A 21 16.75 19.37 16.30
CA GLY A 21 16.56 20.76 15.84
C GLY A 21 15.09 21.19 15.71
N GLU A 22 14.19 20.31 15.29
CA GLU A 22 12.75 20.63 15.13
C GLU A 22 11.98 20.58 16.47
N ILE A 23 12.14 19.50 17.25
CA ILE A 23 11.28 19.23 18.42
C ILE A 23 11.71 20.01 19.68
N HIS A 24 13.00 20.34 19.83
CA HIS A 24 13.52 20.92 21.06
C HIS A 24 13.78 22.44 21.00
N THR A 25 13.58 23.08 19.86
CA THR A 25 13.69 24.55 19.71
C THR A 25 12.38 25.29 19.98
N VAL A 26 11.26 24.57 20.12
CA VAL A 26 9.91 25.12 20.37
C VAL A 26 9.87 26.07 21.57
N ASN A 27 10.72 25.84 22.58
CA ASN A 27 10.80 26.70 23.76
C ASN A 27 11.95 27.73 23.71
N HIS A 28 13.12 27.40 23.12
CA HIS A 28 14.26 28.31 23.04
C HIS A 28 15.21 27.99 21.86
N PRO A 29 15.16 28.72 20.72
CA PRO A 29 16.02 28.45 19.56
C PRO A 29 17.53 28.57 19.86
N TRP A 30 17.89 29.42 20.81
CA TRP A 30 19.28 29.69 21.20
C TRP A 30 20.04 28.47 21.74
N GLY A 31 19.35 27.51 22.36
CA GLY A 31 19.98 26.31 22.93
C GLY A 31 20.54 25.38 21.86
N TYR A 32 19.81 25.21 20.76
CA TYR A 32 20.21 24.36 19.65
C TYR A 32 21.40 24.96 18.88
N ASP A 33 21.34 26.25 18.56
CA ASP A 33 22.41 26.94 17.81
C ASP A 33 23.76 26.83 18.54
N LYS A 34 23.75 27.10 19.85
CA LYS A 34 24.95 26.96 20.70
C LYS A 34 25.43 25.52 20.82
N TYR A 35 24.51 24.57 20.90
CA TYR A 35 24.87 23.15 20.95
C TYR A 35 25.52 22.69 19.65
N ALA A 36 24.94 23.04 18.51
CA ALA A 36 25.46 22.75 17.18
C ALA A 36 26.83 23.41 16.96
N GLU A 37 26.97 24.70 17.30
CA GLU A 37 28.25 25.42 17.26
C GLU A 37 29.31 24.76 18.15
N ALA A 38 28.93 24.35 19.37
CA ALA A 38 29.86 23.69 20.28
C ALA A 38 30.33 22.32 19.77
N ILE A 39 29.50 21.61 18.98
CA ILE A 39 29.95 20.40 18.28
C ILE A 39 30.86 20.76 17.12
N TYR A 40 30.43 21.66 16.25
CA TYR A 40 31.15 22.05 15.03
C TYR A 40 32.57 22.54 15.31
N THR A 41 32.74 23.40 16.32
CA THR A 41 34.06 23.90 16.77
C THR A 41 35.00 22.84 17.33
N ARG A 42 34.52 21.62 17.58
CA ARG A 42 35.29 20.49 18.12
C ARG A 42 35.46 19.34 17.12
N LEU A 43 34.96 19.49 15.90
CA LEU A 43 35.18 18.52 14.84
C LEU A 43 36.58 18.70 14.25
N GLU A 44 37.26 17.58 14.01
CA GLU A 44 38.62 17.56 13.45
C GLU A 44 38.63 17.34 11.94
N HIS A 45 37.46 17.13 11.34
CA HIS A 45 37.27 16.90 9.91
C HIS A 45 35.99 17.57 9.39
N PRO A 46 35.92 17.90 8.10
CA PRO A 46 34.72 18.46 7.49
C PRO A 46 33.54 17.50 7.61
N VAL A 47 32.37 18.06 7.88
CA VAL A 47 31.13 17.29 7.98
C VAL A 47 30.03 17.99 7.20
N THR A 48 29.17 17.20 6.58
CA THR A 48 27.86 17.67 6.12
C THR A 48 26.83 17.46 7.24
N SER A 49 25.75 18.25 7.25
CA SER A 49 24.69 18.03 8.24
C SER A 49 23.29 18.35 7.77
N ASN A 50 22.33 17.80 8.50
CA ASN A 50 20.92 18.13 8.45
C ASN A 50 20.29 18.02 9.86
N ASN A 51 19.18 18.71 10.07
CA ASN A 51 18.24 18.44 11.16
C ASN A 51 16.97 17.78 10.59
N SER A 52 16.01 17.50 11.47
CA SER A 52 14.68 16.92 11.16
C SER A 52 13.94 17.67 10.05
N GLY A 53 14.03 19.01 10.04
CA GLY A 53 13.48 19.87 8.97
C GLY A 53 14.31 19.85 7.67
N GLY A 54 15.34 19.01 7.59
CA GLY A 54 16.26 18.92 6.48
C GLY A 54 17.13 20.17 6.30
N THR A 55 17.26 21.04 7.32
CA THR A 55 18.11 22.23 7.27
C THR A 55 19.48 21.95 7.87
N THR A 56 20.52 22.61 7.37
CA THR A 56 21.89 22.44 7.90
C THR A 56 22.02 23.07 9.28
N MET A 57 23.00 22.61 10.06
CA MET A 57 23.35 23.28 11.31
C MET A 57 23.71 24.76 11.05
N PRO A 58 23.15 25.72 11.82
CA PRO A 58 23.30 27.16 11.56
C PRO A 58 24.76 27.67 11.57
N CYS A 59 25.65 26.96 12.25
CA CYS A 59 27.06 27.32 12.43
C CYS A 59 27.98 26.89 11.27
N GLN A 60 27.52 26.03 10.35
CA GLN A 60 28.35 25.50 9.27
C GLN A 60 28.50 26.51 8.14
N PHE A 61 29.66 27.17 8.09
CA PHE A 61 29.94 28.24 7.13
C PHE A 61 30.05 27.75 5.69
N GLU A 62 30.40 26.47 5.48
CA GLU A 62 30.56 25.86 4.16
C GLU A 62 29.29 25.96 3.31
N TYR A 63 28.13 26.01 3.95
CA TYR A 63 26.84 26.14 3.29
C TYR A 63 26.49 27.58 2.86
N ARG A 64 27.34 28.56 3.22
CA ARG A 64 27.24 29.95 2.75
C ARG A 64 27.91 30.17 1.39
N PHE A 65 28.74 29.23 0.91
CA PHE A 65 29.28 29.30 -0.44
C PHE A 65 28.19 29.06 -1.48
N ASN A 66 28.20 29.81 -2.59
CA ASN A 66 27.17 29.72 -3.64
C ASN A 66 27.00 28.30 -4.17
N SER A 67 28.10 27.58 -4.43
CA SER A 67 28.07 26.18 -4.88
C SER A 67 27.40 25.23 -3.88
N SER A 68 27.71 25.38 -2.60
CA SER A 68 27.08 24.58 -1.52
C SER A 68 25.60 24.94 -1.33
N ARG A 69 25.24 26.22 -1.49
CA ARG A 69 23.85 26.68 -1.40
C ARG A 69 23.00 26.12 -2.53
N ASP A 70 23.54 25.99 -3.74
CA ASP A 70 22.82 25.40 -4.87
C ASP A 70 22.62 23.89 -4.67
N VAL A 71 23.63 23.18 -4.13
CA VAL A 71 23.51 21.77 -3.72
C VAL A 71 22.47 21.60 -2.61
N LEU A 72 22.44 22.51 -1.63
CA LEU A 72 21.43 22.52 -0.58
C LEU A 72 20.03 22.87 -1.08
N ALA A 73 19.90 23.77 -2.05
CA ALA A 73 18.60 24.10 -2.63
C ALA A 73 18.02 22.89 -3.37
N ALA A 74 18.88 22.06 -3.98
CA ALA A 74 18.52 20.81 -4.64
C ALA A 74 18.50 19.58 -3.70
N ARG A 75 18.57 19.78 -2.37
CA ARG A 75 18.75 18.68 -1.40
C ARG A 75 17.54 17.79 -1.20
N LYS A 76 16.35 18.16 -1.70
CA LYS A 76 15.15 17.35 -1.54
C LYS A 76 15.47 15.95 -2.09
N GLN A 77 15.40 14.97 -1.20
CA GLN A 77 15.74 13.60 -1.52
C GLN A 77 14.57 12.98 -2.29
N VAL A 78 14.85 12.62 -3.54
CA VAL A 78 13.97 11.81 -4.37
C VAL A 78 14.08 10.37 -3.87
N LYS A 79 12.97 9.84 -3.37
CA LYS A 79 12.93 8.54 -2.71
C LYS A 79 12.55 7.47 -3.71
N VAL A 80 13.41 6.47 -3.89
CA VAL A 80 13.01 5.17 -4.41
C VAL A 80 12.66 4.30 -3.20
N PRO A 81 11.36 4.05 -2.94
CA PRO A 81 10.93 3.30 -1.77
C PRO A 81 11.47 1.88 -1.82
N LEU A 82 11.81 1.28 -0.67
CA LEU A 82 12.07 -0.14 -0.57
C LEU A 82 11.77 -0.64 0.84
N MET A 83 10.89 -1.64 0.95
CA MET A 83 10.57 -2.28 2.22
C MET A 83 10.09 -3.72 2.06
N LEU A 84 10.31 -4.52 3.10
CA LEU A 84 9.82 -5.90 3.18
C LEU A 84 8.33 -5.94 3.56
N GLU A 85 7.69 -7.05 3.21
CA GLU A 85 6.35 -7.41 3.67
C GLU A 85 6.35 -7.46 5.20
N ARG A 86 5.27 -6.94 5.79
CA ARG A 86 4.98 -7.14 7.21
C ARG A 86 3.48 -7.23 7.41
N ASN A 87 3.09 -7.69 8.59
CA ASN A 87 1.70 -7.69 9.00
C ASN A 87 1.10 -6.26 8.87
N GLY A 88 0.06 -6.12 8.05
CA GLY A 88 -0.63 -4.87 7.77
C GLY A 88 0.04 -3.98 6.73
N ARG A 89 1.15 -4.38 6.10
CA ARG A 89 1.74 -3.56 5.04
C ARG A 89 2.54 -4.38 4.04
N GLN A 90 2.23 -4.17 2.78
CA GLN A 90 2.87 -4.89 1.69
C GLN A 90 4.33 -4.44 1.47
N SER A 91 5.14 -5.35 0.95
CA SER A 91 6.47 -4.99 0.41
C SER A 91 6.35 -4.02 -0.77
N THR A 92 7.43 -3.32 -1.10
CA THR A 92 7.43 -2.38 -2.22
C THR A 92 7.33 -3.11 -3.56
N GLY A 93 6.28 -2.80 -4.33
CA GLY A 93 6.06 -3.36 -5.67
C GLY A 93 6.89 -2.70 -6.78
N PRO A 94 6.99 -3.32 -7.97
CA PRO A 94 7.85 -2.85 -9.07
C PRO A 94 7.43 -1.47 -9.61
N TYR A 95 6.14 -1.16 -9.61
CA TYR A 95 5.63 0.16 -10.03
C TYR A 95 5.68 1.18 -8.89
N GLU A 96 5.61 0.74 -7.64
CA GLU A 96 5.78 1.61 -6.46
C GLU A 96 7.20 2.19 -6.38
N LEU A 97 8.22 1.47 -6.86
CA LEU A 97 9.60 1.99 -7.01
C LEU A 97 9.67 3.27 -7.84
N LEU A 98 8.71 3.47 -8.74
CA LEU A 98 8.64 4.61 -9.66
C LEU A 98 7.81 5.76 -9.07
N SER A 99 7.16 5.54 -7.92
CA SER A 99 6.25 6.51 -7.32
C SER A 99 7.01 7.81 -7.02
N SER A 100 6.53 8.92 -7.61
CA SER A 100 7.10 10.27 -7.55
C SER A 100 8.46 10.52 -8.23
N VAL A 101 9.29 9.49 -8.50
CA VAL A 101 10.69 9.68 -8.96
C VAL A 101 10.79 10.60 -10.17
N GLY A 102 10.07 10.29 -11.25
CA GLY A 102 10.14 11.09 -12.47
C GLY A 102 9.69 12.55 -12.30
N LYS A 103 8.59 12.78 -11.57
CA LYS A 103 8.09 14.13 -11.29
C LYS A 103 9.08 14.95 -10.47
N GLU A 104 9.69 14.35 -9.46
CA GLU A 104 10.68 15.02 -8.61
C GLU A 104 11.96 15.34 -9.39
N VAL A 105 12.44 14.43 -10.25
CA VAL A 105 13.58 14.72 -11.14
C VAL A 105 13.23 15.83 -12.14
N ALA A 106 12.03 15.81 -12.71
CA ALA A 106 11.55 16.84 -13.62
C ALA A 106 11.49 18.22 -12.94
N ALA A 107 11.08 18.26 -11.66
CA ALA A 107 11.10 19.44 -10.80
C ALA A 107 12.52 19.97 -10.46
N GLY A 108 13.57 19.25 -10.87
CA GLY A 108 14.96 19.66 -10.70
C GLY A 108 15.66 19.01 -9.50
N ASN A 109 15.01 18.09 -8.79
CA ASN A 109 15.64 17.39 -7.66
C ASN A 109 16.62 16.32 -8.17
N ARG A 110 17.85 16.36 -7.64
CA ARG A 110 18.97 15.53 -8.14
C ARG A 110 19.49 14.52 -7.12
N SER A 111 19.08 14.64 -5.86
CA SER A 111 19.48 13.72 -4.80
C SER A 111 18.56 12.50 -4.80
N ILE A 112 18.89 11.49 -5.60
CA ILE A 112 18.07 10.27 -5.75
C ILE A 112 18.70 9.13 -4.96
N GLY A 113 17.92 8.44 -4.14
CA GLY A 113 18.41 7.31 -3.34
C GLY A 113 17.32 6.31 -2.96
N ILE A 114 17.74 5.10 -2.63
CA ILE A 114 16.86 4.07 -2.06
C ILE A 114 16.62 4.43 -0.60
N GLN A 115 15.36 4.46 -0.18
CA GLN A 115 14.98 4.81 1.18
C GLN A 115 13.83 3.95 1.68
N LYS A 116 13.79 3.74 3.00
CA LYS A 116 12.59 3.18 3.62
C LYS A 116 11.47 4.22 3.50
N PRO A 117 10.25 3.82 3.13
CA PRO A 117 9.11 4.74 3.03
C PRO A 117 8.79 5.48 4.34
N GLU A 118 9.02 4.81 5.46
CA GLU A 118 8.83 5.36 6.81
C GLU A 118 10.02 6.24 7.21
N PRO A 119 9.81 7.51 7.56
CA PRO A 119 10.85 8.44 7.96
C PRO A 119 11.51 8.01 9.28
N MET A 120 12.70 8.55 9.54
CA MET A 120 13.59 8.21 10.65
C MET A 120 14.25 6.82 10.58
N PHE A 121 13.95 6.01 9.57
CA PHE A 121 14.57 4.69 9.38
C PHE A 121 15.32 4.62 8.05
N GLY A 122 16.59 4.26 8.10
CA GLY A 122 17.38 3.97 6.91
C GLY A 122 17.04 2.61 6.27
N ILE A 123 17.60 2.37 5.09
CA ILE A 123 17.62 1.05 4.47
C ILE A 123 18.58 0.15 5.25
N SER A 124 18.12 -1.02 5.67
CA SER A 124 18.95 -2.03 6.33
C SER A 124 19.56 -3.01 5.32
N THR A 125 20.64 -3.69 5.72
CA THR A 125 21.20 -4.82 4.96
C THR A 125 20.19 -5.94 4.77
N ASP A 126 19.32 -6.15 5.76
CA ASP A 126 18.21 -7.10 5.70
C ASP A 126 17.24 -6.78 4.56
N ILE A 127 16.80 -5.52 4.43
CA ILE A 127 15.94 -5.09 3.32
C ILE A 127 16.63 -5.33 1.97
N LEU A 128 17.90 -4.93 1.83
CA LEU A 128 18.64 -5.09 0.57
C LEU A 128 18.87 -6.55 0.18
N THR A 129 19.03 -7.44 1.17
CA THR A 129 19.30 -8.87 0.95
C THR A 129 18.02 -9.65 0.70
N ASN A 130 16.93 -9.29 1.40
CA ASN A 130 15.70 -10.05 1.40
C ASN A 130 14.62 -9.52 0.47
N HIS A 131 14.77 -8.32 -0.09
CA HIS A 131 13.84 -7.82 -1.10
C HIS A 131 14.32 -8.18 -2.52
N GLY A 132 13.55 -8.97 -3.26
CA GLY A 132 13.95 -9.43 -4.60
C GLY A 132 13.99 -8.35 -5.68
N LEU A 133 13.50 -7.13 -5.42
CA LEU A 133 13.59 -5.98 -6.32
C LEU A 133 14.70 -4.99 -5.96
N ALA A 134 15.58 -5.30 -5.00
CA ALA A 134 16.67 -4.40 -4.60
C ALA A 134 17.55 -3.96 -5.80
N LYS A 135 17.81 -4.88 -6.75
CA LYS A 135 18.53 -4.56 -7.99
C LYS A 135 17.72 -3.60 -8.88
N LEU A 136 16.42 -3.83 -9.05
CA LEU A 136 15.55 -2.96 -9.85
C LEU A 136 15.46 -1.54 -9.24
N ALA A 137 15.41 -1.44 -7.91
CA ALA A 137 15.47 -0.17 -7.20
C ALA A 137 16.80 0.56 -7.48
N ALA A 138 17.94 -0.15 -7.42
CA ALA A 138 19.24 0.42 -7.73
C ALA A 138 19.36 0.86 -9.20
N ASP A 139 18.83 0.08 -10.14
CA ASP A 139 18.80 0.41 -11.56
C ASP A 139 17.90 1.62 -11.85
N THR A 140 16.79 1.76 -11.11
CA THR A 140 15.90 2.95 -11.16
C THR A 140 16.65 4.20 -10.70
N VAL A 141 17.34 4.13 -9.56
CA VAL A 141 18.18 5.25 -9.08
C VAL A 141 19.26 5.60 -10.10
N ARG A 142 19.95 4.61 -10.67
CA ARG A 142 21.02 4.83 -11.65
C ARG A 142 20.48 5.54 -12.91
N SER A 143 19.40 5.02 -13.48
CA SER A 143 18.80 5.55 -14.71
C SER A 143 18.35 6.99 -14.51
N TRP A 144 17.62 7.29 -13.43
CA TRP A 144 17.16 8.66 -13.17
C TRP A 144 18.28 9.65 -12.83
N LYS A 145 19.38 9.20 -12.20
CA LYS A 145 20.57 10.05 -12.00
C LYS A 145 21.23 10.45 -13.32
N GLN A 146 21.22 9.56 -14.32
CA GLN A 146 21.78 9.83 -15.65
C GLN A 146 20.84 10.65 -16.52
N VAL A 147 19.54 10.35 -16.47
CA VAL A 147 18.49 11.05 -17.24
C VAL A 147 18.27 12.48 -16.74
N GLY A 148 18.23 12.69 -15.42
CA GLY A 148 17.84 13.98 -14.83
C GLY A 148 18.60 15.19 -15.37
N PRO A 149 19.93 15.18 -15.51
CA PRO A 149 20.70 16.27 -16.10
C PRO A 149 20.46 16.49 -17.60
N LEU A 150 19.97 15.49 -18.33
CA LEU A 150 19.80 15.50 -19.79
C LEU A 150 18.41 15.96 -20.25
N LEU A 151 17.45 16.08 -19.33
CA LEU A 151 16.08 16.49 -19.67
C LEU A 151 16.00 17.92 -20.19
N SER A 152 15.38 18.09 -21.35
CA SER A 152 15.02 19.41 -21.88
C SER A 152 13.93 20.08 -21.04
N PRO A 153 13.76 21.42 -21.11
CA PRO A 153 12.66 22.11 -20.43
C PRO A 153 11.27 21.58 -20.82
N GLU A 154 11.10 21.19 -22.09
CA GLU A 154 9.85 20.60 -22.59
C GLU A 154 9.59 19.22 -21.96
N GLN A 155 10.60 18.34 -21.95
CA GLN A 155 10.49 17.02 -21.32
C GLN A 155 10.18 17.13 -19.82
N ARG A 156 10.83 18.09 -19.13
CA ARG A 156 10.51 18.38 -17.72
C ARG A 156 9.05 18.77 -17.55
N SER A 157 8.55 19.67 -18.41
CA SER A 157 7.16 20.11 -18.38
C SER A 157 6.19 18.95 -18.59
N ILE A 158 6.45 18.08 -19.58
CA ILE A 158 5.61 16.90 -19.86
C ILE A 158 5.54 15.98 -18.63
N ILE A 159 6.69 15.62 -18.06
CA ILE A 159 6.77 14.68 -16.92
C ILE A 159 6.12 15.29 -15.67
N TYR A 160 6.38 16.57 -15.39
CA TYR A 160 5.87 17.24 -14.18
C TYR A 160 4.34 17.39 -14.22
N ASN A 161 3.78 17.67 -15.40
CA ASN A 161 2.35 17.96 -15.57
C ASN A 161 1.50 16.73 -15.94
N ALA A 162 2.07 15.52 -15.96
CA ALA A 162 1.41 14.29 -16.44
C ALA A 162 0.19 13.78 -15.61
N GLY A 163 -0.21 14.49 -14.55
CA GLY A 163 -1.30 14.05 -13.66
C GLY A 163 -0.86 13.03 -12.61
N GLU A 164 -1.67 12.82 -11.56
CA GLU A 164 -1.37 11.92 -10.43
C GLU A 164 -1.56 10.43 -10.76
N ASP A 165 -2.10 10.13 -11.93
CA ASP A 165 -2.35 8.80 -12.47
C ASP A 165 -1.18 8.24 -13.32
N VAL A 166 -0.19 9.07 -13.63
CA VAL A 166 0.97 8.70 -14.47
C VAL A 166 2.27 8.64 -13.66
N ILE A 167 2.95 7.50 -13.77
CA ILE A 167 4.34 7.30 -13.32
C ILE A 167 5.27 7.14 -14.52
N HIS A 168 6.57 7.33 -14.31
CA HIS A 168 7.54 7.32 -15.41
C HIS A 168 8.63 6.29 -15.13
N ARG A 169 8.92 5.45 -16.13
CA ARG A 169 10.02 4.48 -16.09
C ARG A 169 11.12 4.94 -17.04
N ALA A 170 12.32 5.17 -16.52
CA ALA A 170 13.50 5.48 -17.31
C ALA A 170 14.33 4.21 -17.50
N GLU A 171 14.60 3.83 -18.74
CA GLU A 171 15.37 2.64 -19.12
C GLU A 171 16.46 3.02 -20.12
N PRO A 172 17.65 2.39 -20.10
CA PRO A 172 18.65 2.55 -21.14
C PRO A 172 18.09 2.16 -22.52
N ALA A 173 18.51 2.88 -23.55
CA ALA A 173 18.16 2.62 -24.95
C ALA A 173 19.37 2.94 -25.86
N ASP A 174 19.28 2.56 -27.13
CA ASP A 174 20.32 2.85 -28.10
C ASP A 174 20.56 4.38 -28.19
N GLY A 175 21.80 4.81 -27.94
CA GLY A 175 22.17 6.23 -27.95
C GLY A 175 21.70 7.04 -26.74
N GLY A 176 21.11 6.42 -25.70
CA GLY A 176 20.80 7.11 -24.45
C GLY A 176 19.78 6.41 -23.58
N PHE A 177 18.66 7.08 -23.32
CA PHE A 177 17.59 6.57 -22.46
C PHE A 177 16.22 6.81 -23.09
N THR A 178 15.29 5.95 -22.69
CA THR A 178 13.87 6.11 -22.98
C THR A 178 13.12 6.27 -21.67
N ILE A 179 12.29 7.32 -21.58
CA ILE A 179 11.32 7.48 -20.49
C ILE A 179 9.95 7.07 -21.01
N THR A 180 9.39 6.01 -20.43
CA THR A 180 8.06 5.51 -20.75
C THR A 180 7.06 5.99 -19.69
N PRO A 181 6.04 6.79 -20.07
CA PRO A 181 4.90 7.06 -19.21
C PRO A 181 4.07 5.78 -19.02
N LEU A 182 3.66 5.51 -17.79
CA LEU A 182 2.86 4.35 -17.38
C LEU A 182 1.64 4.86 -16.63
N ARG A 183 0.46 4.34 -16.98
CA ARG A 183 -0.79 4.67 -16.30
C ARG A 183 -1.53 3.40 -15.93
N MET A 184 -1.99 3.35 -14.68
CA MET A 184 -2.84 2.26 -14.23
C MET A 184 -4.23 2.40 -14.85
N LEU A 185 -4.75 1.33 -15.44
CA LEU A 185 -6.16 1.20 -15.79
C LEU A 185 -6.98 1.27 -14.50
N SER A 186 -7.99 2.13 -14.47
CA SER A 186 -8.73 2.44 -13.24
C SER A 186 -10.21 2.57 -13.51
N ARG A 187 -11.01 2.38 -12.45
CA ARG A 187 -12.43 2.68 -12.39
C ARG A 187 -12.63 4.19 -12.20
N PRO A 188 -13.22 4.90 -13.18
CA PRO A 188 -13.43 6.34 -13.07
C PRO A 188 -14.21 6.72 -11.80
N GLY A 189 -13.65 7.64 -11.01
CA GLY A 189 -14.28 8.14 -9.78
C GLY A 189 -14.18 7.24 -8.56
N ILE A 190 -13.65 6.01 -8.68
CA ILE A 190 -13.50 5.05 -7.58
C ILE A 190 -12.05 4.95 -7.13
N ASP A 191 -11.11 4.71 -8.05
CA ASP A 191 -9.71 4.49 -7.66
C ASP A 191 -8.95 5.80 -7.44
N ILE A 192 -8.03 5.80 -6.47
CA ILE A 192 -7.13 6.94 -6.21
C ILE A 192 -6.05 7.07 -7.30
N GLY A 193 -5.34 8.20 -7.32
CA GLY A 193 -4.06 8.33 -8.03
C GLY A 193 -2.88 7.88 -7.17
N TRP A 194 -1.67 8.10 -7.68
CA TRP A 194 -0.44 7.94 -6.93
C TRP A 194 -0.23 9.13 -5.98
N HIS A 195 -0.12 8.86 -4.68
CA HIS A 195 0.11 9.89 -3.67
C HIS A 195 1.18 9.47 -2.67
N GLN A 196 1.55 10.39 -1.78
CA GLN A 196 2.49 10.13 -0.68
C GLN A 196 1.78 10.37 0.65
N GLY A 197 1.72 9.33 1.49
CA GLY A 197 1.26 9.42 2.87
C GLY A 197 2.40 9.90 3.77
N SER A 198 2.14 10.93 4.58
CA SER A 198 3.12 11.38 5.57
C SER A 198 3.47 10.23 6.51
N GLU A 199 4.76 10.04 6.77
CA GLU A 199 5.31 8.97 7.60
C GLU A 199 5.02 7.53 7.15
N PHE A 200 4.40 7.36 5.99
CA PHE A 200 4.08 6.06 5.42
C PHE A 200 4.83 5.87 4.11
N GLY A 201 4.88 6.89 3.26
CA GLY A 201 5.45 6.83 1.91
C GLY A 201 4.36 6.58 0.86
N PRO A 202 4.63 5.85 -0.22
CA PRO A 202 3.70 5.76 -1.34
C PRO A 202 2.35 5.17 -0.95
N ILE A 203 1.27 5.85 -1.35
CA ILE A 203 -0.09 5.32 -1.38
C ILE A 203 -0.37 5.01 -2.85
N VAL A 204 -0.55 3.73 -3.14
CA VAL A 204 -0.58 3.22 -4.51
C VAL A 204 -2.00 2.78 -4.90
N PRO A 205 -2.43 3.05 -6.14
CA PRO A 205 -3.72 2.56 -6.63
C PRO A 205 -3.67 1.03 -6.81
N ARG A 206 -4.73 0.35 -6.38
CA ARG A 206 -4.92 -1.10 -6.52
C ARG A 206 -6.40 -1.40 -6.69
N GLU A 207 -6.70 -2.48 -7.37
CA GLU A 207 -8.06 -2.98 -7.55
C GLU A 207 -8.19 -4.38 -6.95
N TYR A 208 -9.37 -4.70 -6.41
CA TYR A 208 -9.65 -5.99 -5.78
C TYR A 208 -10.83 -6.66 -6.46
N VAL A 209 -10.65 -7.91 -6.89
CA VAL A 209 -11.66 -8.64 -7.67
C VAL A 209 -11.69 -10.12 -7.32
N ARG A 210 -12.87 -10.74 -7.41
CA ARG A 210 -13.05 -12.19 -7.23
C ARG A 210 -12.94 -12.95 -8.55
N PRO A 211 -12.73 -14.27 -8.50
CA PRO A 211 -12.68 -15.11 -9.69
C PRO A 211 -13.90 -14.96 -10.60
N GLY A 212 -13.64 -14.60 -11.86
CA GLY A 212 -14.64 -14.41 -12.91
C GLY A 212 -15.49 -13.15 -12.80
N GLU A 213 -15.33 -12.36 -11.72
CA GLU A 213 -16.00 -11.06 -11.58
C GLU A 213 -15.43 -10.07 -12.61
N ALA A 214 -16.31 -9.28 -13.22
CA ALA A 214 -15.93 -8.30 -14.23
C ALA A 214 -15.51 -7.00 -13.55
N LEU A 215 -14.26 -6.62 -13.75
CA LEU A 215 -13.71 -5.34 -13.31
C LEU A 215 -13.70 -4.38 -14.50
N ARG A 216 -14.66 -3.46 -14.52
CA ARG A 216 -14.83 -2.46 -15.58
C ARG A 216 -13.85 -1.31 -15.38
N VAL A 217 -12.88 -1.14 -16.28
CA VAL A 217 -11.83 -0.10 -16.20
C VAL A 217 -11.74 0.71 -17.49
N HIS A 218 -11.05 1.85 -17.44
CA HIS A 218 -10.87 2.74 -18.59
C HIS A 218 -9.40 2.87 -19.03
N ASN A 219 -9.14 2.72 -20.32
CA ASN A 219 -7.86 3.02 -20.95
C ASN A 219 -7.95 4.32 -21.78
N PRO A 220 -7.28 5.41 -21.39
CA PRO A 220 -7.31 6.65 -22.15
C PRO A 220 -6.37 6.65 -23.37
N TRP A 221 -5.46 5.68 -23.47
CA TRP A 221 -4.41 5.62 -24.47
C TRP A 221 -4.71 4.60 -25.57
N SER A 222 -3.89 4.62 -26.63
CA SER A 222 -4.02 3.70 -27.74
C SER A 222 -4.02 2.23 -27.28
N GLN A 223 -4.75 1.40 -28.01
CA GLN A 223 -4.84 -0.02 -27.72
C GLN A 223 -3.45 -0.69 -27.69
N GLN A 224 -3.22 -1.59 -26.73
CA GLN A 224 -1.93 -2.25 -26.55
C GLN A 224 -2.04 -3.48 -25.64
N VAL A 225 -1.00 -4.30 -25.59
CA VAL A 225 -0.86 -5.32 -24.55
C VAL A 225 -0.48 -4.65 -23.23
N PRO A 226 -1.28 -4.77 -22.16
CA PRO A 226 -0.95 -4.15 -20.89
C PRO A 226 0.16 -4.92 -20.15
N GLU A 227 0.88 -4.22 -19.26
CA GLU A 227 1.66 -4.87 -18.19
C GLU A 227 0.75 -5.06 -16.96
N PHE A 228 1.03 -6.01 -16.08
CA PHE A 228 0.27 -6.12 -14.84
C PHE A 228 1.04 -6.76 -13.69
N VAL A 229 0.59 -6.43 -12.48
CA VAL A 229 0.87 -7.18 -11.25
C VAL A 229 -0.44 -7.71 -10.71
N ILE A 230 -0.47 -8.99 -10.34
CA ILE A 230 -1.59 -9.62 -9.64
C ILE A 230 -1.04 -10.31 -8.38
N ARG A 231 -1.52 -9.94 -7.20
CA ARG A 231 -1.34 -10.73 -5.97
C ARG A 231 -2.46 -11.74 -5.88
N VAL A 232 -2.11 -13.02 -5.73
CA VAL A 232 -3.07 -14.06 -5.37
C VAL A 232 -3.27 -14.02 -3.87
N MET A 233 -4.46 -13.65 -3.41
CA MET A 233 -4.78 -13.61 -1.98
C MET A 233 -5.29 -14.98 -1.50
N PRO A 234 -5.23 -15.25 -0.18
CA PRO A 234 -5.89 -16.42 0.40
C PRO A 234 -7.39 -16.46 0.10
N ALA A 235 -7.96 -17.68 0.15
CA ALA A 235 -9.40 -17.91 0.15
C ALA A 235 -9.99 -17.50 1.51
N LEU A 236 -11.18 -16.88 1.52
CA LEU A 236 -11.80 -16.32 2.72
C LEU A 236 -13.02 -17.11 3.20
N GLY A 237 -13.09 -17.36 4.51
CA GLY A 237 -14.26 -17.94 5.16
C GLY A 237 -14.41 -19.46 4.98
N GLY A 238 -13.31 -20.15 4.66
CA GLY A 238 -13.28 -21.58 4.38
C GLY A 238 -13.84 -22.46 5.51
N SER A 239 -14.41 -23.61 5.13
CA SER A 239 -14.64 -24.76 6.00
C SER A 239 -13.29 -25.33 6.43
N GLY A 240 -13.04 -25.48 7.75
CA GLY A 240 -11.72 -25.83 8.30
C GLY A 240 -10.98 -26.96 7.57
N GLY A 241 -9.98 -26.59 6.78
CA GLY A 241 -8.94 -27.47 6.27
C GLY A 241 -7.62 -27.11 6.94
N GLY A 242 -6.99 -28.08 7.58
CA GLY A 242 -5.88 -27.91 8.51
C GLY A 242 -4.72 -27.03 8.02
N ALA A 243 -4.10 -26.34 8.99
CA ALA A 243 -2.86 -25.62 8.80
C ALA A 243 -1.81 -26.50 8.09
N ALA A 244 -1.38 -26.09 6.90
CA ALA A 244 -0.17 -26.64 6.30
C ALA A 244 1.06 -26.09 7.06
N PRO A 245 2.07 -26.92 7.33
CA PRO A 245 3.20 -26.54 8.18
C PRO A 245 4.07 -25.49 7.49
N SER A 246 4.35 -24.40 8.20
CA SER A 246 5.34 -23.40 7.78
C SER A 246 6.71 -24.05 7.67
N SER A 247 7.28 -24.06 6.47
CA SER A 247 8.67 -24.44 6.23
C SER A 247 9.62 -23.37 6.78
N GLY A 248 10.14 -23.64 7.98
CA GLY A 248 11.51 -23.36 8.42
C GLY A 248 12.06 -21.93 8.42
N VAL A 249 12.11 -21.31 9.61
CA VAL A 249 13.30 -20.55 10.06
C VAL A 249 13.62 -20.90 11.52
N SER A 250 14.82 -21.46 11.69
CA SER A 250 15.66 -21.69 12.88
C SER A 250 15.13 -21.30 14.28
N ASN A 251 15.06 -22.34 15.12
CA ASN A 251 14.80 -22.40 16.56
C ASN A 251 15.75 -21.55 17.44
N LYS A 252 15.15 -20.78 18.35
CA LYS A 252 15.53 -20.74 19.78
C LYS A 252 14.44 -20.24 20.75
N ASP A 253 13.29 -19.75 20.26
CA ASP A 253 12.20 -19.27 21.13
C ASP A 253 11.02 -20.26 21.28
N GLN A 254 10.99 -21.34 20.50
CA GLN A 254 9.86 -22.28 20.48
C GLN A 254 9.71 -23.11 21.78
N ALA A 255 10.81 -23.39 22.49
CA ALA A 255 10.76 -24.10 23.76
C ALA A 255 10.05 -23.30 24.88
N PHE A 256 10.02 -21.96 24.78
CA PHE A 256 9.33 -21.10 25.74
C PHE A 256 7.81 -21.06 25.50
N ILE A 257 7.40 -21.13 24.23
CA ILE A 257 5.99 -21.15 23.81
C ILE A 257 5.35 -22.51 24.05
N ASP A 258 6.09 -23.60 23.81
CA ASP A 258 5.56 -24.96 23.99
C ASP A 258 5.34 -25.31 25.47
N SER A 259 6.16 -24.77 26.40
CA SER A 259 5.94 -24.92 27.84
C SER A 259 4.73 -24.13 28.37
N TYR A 260 4.32 -23.07 27.67
CA TYR A 260 3.14 -22.27 28.01
C TYR A 260 1.85 -22.93 27.51
N ASN A 261 1.91 -23.66 26.39
CA ASN A 261 0.74 -24.28 25.75
C ASN A 261 0.41 -25.70 26.24
N THR A 262 1.27 -26.34 27.03
CA THR A 262 0.98 -27.64 27.68
C THR A 262 0.01 -27.56 28.87
N GLY A 263 -0.48 -26.36 29.23
CA GLY A 263 -1.34 -26.13 30.40
C GLY A 263 -2.86 -26.15 30.18
N THR A 264 -3.38 -26.31 28.96
CA THR A 264 -4.84 -26.30 28.74
C THR A 264 -5.30 -27.47 27.86
N GLY A 265 -5.99 -28.42 28.49
CA GLY A 265 -6.45 -29.66 27.85
C GLY A 265 -7.45 -29.43 26.72
N ARG A 266 -7.05 -29.73 25.48
CA ARG A 266 -7.94 -29.87 24.33
C ARG A 266 -8.45 -31.31 24.21
N LYS A 267 -9.77 -31.48 24.23
CA LYS A 267 -10.46 -32.72 23.82
C LYS A 267 -10.48 -32.81 22.29
N ILE A 268 -10.28 -34.02 21.78
CA ILE A 268 -10.39 -34.39 20.35
C ILE A 268 -11.88 -34.48 19.98
N PRO A 269 -12.36 -33.84 18.89
CA PRO A 269 -13.71 -34.04 18.40
C PRO A 269 -13.84 -35.33 17.57
N THR A 270 -14.92 -36.07 17.80
CA THR A 270 -15.33 -37.25 17.03
C THR A 270 -16.07 -36.85 15.74
N GLU A 271 -15.93 -37.63 14.68
CA GLU A 271 -16.59 -37.45 13.36
C GLU A 271 -18.12 -37.45 13.46
N GLY A 272 -18.78 -36.50 12.78
CA GLY A 272 -20.24 -36.52 12.65
C GLY A 272 -20.95 -35.26 12.13
N ASP A 273 -20.33 -34.08 12.11
CA ASP A 273 -21.00 -32.84 11.70
C ASP A 273 -20.41 -32.25 10.40
N ALA A 274 -21.29 -31.75 9.51
CA ALA A 274 -20.91 -30.94 8.36
C ALA A 274 -19.96 -29.81 8.81
N PRO A 275 -18.91 -29.46 8.04
CA PRO A 275 -17.85 -28.62 8.58
C PRO A 275 -18.41 -27.24 8.95
N ALA A 276 -18.41 -26.95 10.24
CA ALA A 276 -18.78 -25.65 10.76
C ALA A 276 -17.89 -24.57 10.09
N SER A 277 -18.52 -23.49 9.64
CA SER A 277 -17.78 -22.32 9.16
C SER A 277 -16.95 -21.76 10.33
N ASN A 278 -15.64 -21.60 10.14
CA ASN A 278 -14.72 -21.07 11.16
C ASN A 278 -14.81 -19.53 11.32
N ASN A 279 -15.81 -18.87 10.72
CA ASN A 279 -15.99 -17.43 10.82
C ASN A 279 -16.14 -16.98 12.27
N ILE A 280 -15.54 -15.83 12.60
CA ILE A 280 -15.57 -15.26 13.95
C ILE A 280 -16.62 -14.15 13.97
N ASP A 281 -17.75 -14.41 14.62
CA ASP A 281 -18.81 -13.41 14.77
C ASP A 281 -18.33 -12.24 15.63
N ILE A 282 -18.48 -11.03 15.10
CA ILE A 282 -18.15 -9.78 15.79
C ILE A 282 -19.34 -8.79 15.75
N GLN A 283 -20.53 -9.26 15.39
CA GLN A 283 -21.76 -8.47 15.33
C GLN A 283 -22.15 -7.95 16.72
N PRO A 284 -22.32 -6.64 16.91
CA PRO A 284 -22.83 -6.09 18.17
C PRO A 284 -24.36 -6.10 18.20
N LYS A 285 -24.90 -6.09 19.42
CA LYS A 285 -26.24 -5.62 19.74
C LYS A 285 -26.24 -4.11 19.97
N ALA A 286 -27.37 -3.45 19.74
CA ALA A 286 -27.50 -1.99 19.88
C ALA A 286 -27.06 -1.50 21.28
N GLY A 287 -27.42 -2.23 22.34
CA GLY A 287 -27.06 -1.89 23.72
C GLY A 287 -25.57 -2.01 24.06
N GLN A 288 -24.74 -2.62 23.19
CA GLN A 288 -23.30 -2.75 23.41
C GLN A 288 -22.50 -1.58 22.81
N ILE A 289 -23.14 -0.73 22.01
CA ILE A 289 -22.46 0.32 21.24
C ILE A 289 -22.30 1.57 22.12
N GLN A 290 -21.08 2.07 22.15
CA GLN A 290 -20.64 3.21 22.95
C GLN A 290 -20.38 4.41 22.04
N GLN A 291 -20.44 5.61 22.62
CA GLN A 291 -20.17 6.88 21.92
C GLN A 291 -20.99 7.07 20.64
N ILE A 292 -22.30 6.78 20.71
CA ILE A 292 -23.21 6.80 19.55
C ILE A 292 -23.33 8.17 18.85
N GLY A 293 -23.06 9.26 19.56
CA GLY A 293 -23.17 10.61 18.99
C GLY A 293 -24.58 10.88 18.44
N ASP A 294 -24.64 11.37 17.20
CA ASP A 294 -25.90 11.68 16.50
C ASP A 294 -26.55 10.45 15.83
N LEU A 295 -25.87 9.29 15.86
CA LEU A 295 -26.39 8.04 15.28
C LEU A 295 -27.39 7.38 16.22
N LYS A 296 -28.40 6.73 15.64
CA LYS A 296 -29.34 5.87 16.35
C LYS A 296 -29.09 4.42 15.98
N PHE A 297 -29.04 3.56 17.01
CA PHE A 297 -28.89 2.13 16.87
C PHE A 297 -30.08 1.41 17.50
N SER A 298 -30.61 0.40 16.83
CA SER A 298 -31.66 -0.46 17.38
C SER A 298 -31.54 -1.88 16.85
N ASP A 299 -31.76 -2.87 17.71
CA ASP A 299 -31.84 -4.26 17.28
C ASP A 299 -33.14 -4.50 16.49
N THR A 300 -33.05 -5.29 15.43
CA THR A 300 -34.19 -5.76 14.63
C THR A 300 -34.09 -7.27 14.48
N ASP A 301 -35.15 -7.92 14.00
CA ASP A 301 -35.15 -9.36 13.71
C ASP A 301 -34.06 -9.76 12.70
N ASN A 302 -33.65 -8.80 11.85
CA ASN A 302 -32.74 -9.03 10.72
C ASN A 302 -31.34 -8.47 10.92
N GLY A 303 -31.02 -7.89 12.09
CA GLY A 303 -29.72 -7.28 12.36
C GLY A 303 -29.78 -5.98 13.16
N LEU A 304 -28.67 -5.24 13.13
CA LEU A 304 -28.53 -3.95 13.77
C LEU A 304 -28.92 -2.83 12.79
N ARG A 305 -29.94 -2.07 13.13
CA ARG A 305 -30.35 -0.88 12.36
C ARG A 305 -29.50 0.33 12.77
N ILE A 306 -29.09 1.11 11.79
CA ILE A 306 -28.29 2.33 11.95
C ILE A 306 -29.00 3.47 11.23
N GLN A 307 -29.25 4.57 11.93
CA GLN A 307 -29.94 5.74 11.36
C GLN A 307 -29.24 7.05 11.70
N ILE A 308 -29.22 7.98 10.76
CA ILE A 308 -28.80 9.38 10.95
C ILE A 308 -29.51 10.28 9.94
N GLY A 309 -29.85 11.51 10.34
CA GLY A 309 -30.36 12.55 9.45
C GLY A 309 -29.35 13.68 9.30
N ASN A 310 -28.84 13.91 8.10
CA ASN A 310 -28.07 15.11 7.78
C ASN A 310 -28.98 16.18 7.19
N GLN A 311 -29.39 17.16 8.00
CA GLN A 311 -30.20 18.29 7.55
C GLN A 311 -29.37 19.47 7.01
N ARG A 312 -28.04 19.34 7.01
CA ARG A 312 -27.11 20.41 6.59
C ARG A 312 -27.03 20.45 5.07
N ALA A 313 -26.67 21.62 4.54
CA ALA A 313 -26.34 21.80 3.12
C ALA A 313 -24.97 21.20 2.74
N GLU A 314 -24.16 20.85 3.75
CA GLU A 314 -22.84 20.24 3.59
C GLU A 314 -22.85 18.76 4.01
N PRO A 315 -21.95 17.93 3.46
CA PRO A 315 -21.80 16.55 3.90
C PRO A 315 -21.29 16.46 5.34
N VAL A 316 -21.73 15.44 6.07
CA VAL A 316 -21.12 15.05 7.35
C VAL A 316 -19.92 14.15 7.05
N HIS A 317 -18.80 14.42 7.72
CA HIS A 317 -17.55 13.67 7.61
C HIS A 317 -17.03 13.28 9.00
N ASN A 318 -17.00 11.98 9.29
CA ASN A 318 -16.65 11.43 10.60
C ASN A 318 -15.53 10.37 10.49
N PRO A 319 -14.29 10.74 10.15
CA PRO A 319 -13.22 9.78 9.91
C PRO A 319 -12.65 9.10 11.16
N GLU A 320 -12.81 9.69 12.35
CA GLU A 320 -12.08 9.27 13.57
C GLU A 320 -12.94 8.92 14.78
N LYS A 321 -14.21 9.35 14.80
CA LYS A 321 -15.09 9.27 15.98
C LYS A 321 -16.35 8.47 15.68
N LEU A 322 -16.15 7.22 15.27
CA LEU A 322 -17.27 6.31 15.05
C LEU A 322 -17.69 5.62 16.36
N PRO A 323 -18.99 5.33 16.53
CA PRO A 323 -19.47 4.51 17.65
C PRO A 323 -18.80 3.15 17.65
N PHE A 324 -18.57 2.57 18.83
CA PHE A 324 -17.76 1.36 18.95
C PHE A 324 -18.23 0.39 20.03
N TRP A 325 -17.72 -0.85 19.98
CA TRP A 325 -17.86 -1.86 21.02
C TRP A 325 -16.56 -2.66 21.17
N GLY A 326 -16.49 -3.44 22.25
CA GLY A 326 -15.41 -4.41 22.48
C GLY A 326 -15.80 -5.78 21.90
N PRO A 327 -15.22 -6.22 20.79
CA PRO A 327 -15.43 -7.56 20.25
C PRO A 327 -14.49 -8.59 20.91
N SER A 328 -14.70 -9.87 20.61
CA SER A 328 -13.71 -10.93 20.77
C SER A 328 -13.23 -11.39 19.40
N GLY A 329 -11.94 -11.71 19.26
CA GLY A 329 -11.39 -12.26 18.02
C GLY A 329 -10.01 -11.73 17.67
N SER A 330 -9.39 -12.36 16.68
CA SER A 330 -8.12 -11.92 16.10
C SER A 330 -8.25 -11.86 14.59
N MET A 331 -7.65 -10.82 14.00
CA MET A 331 -7.52 -10.67 12.56
C MET A 331 -6.22 -11.28 12.01
N GLU A 332 -5.39 -11.89 12.87
CA GLU A 332 -4.23 -12.65 12.41
C GLU A 332 -4.70 -13.91 11.67
N GLY A 333 -4.40 -14.00 10.37
CA GLY A 333 -4.95 -15.03 9.49
C GLY A 333 -6.46 -14.90 9.23
N ALA A 334 -7.05 -13.73 9.50
CA ALA A 334 -8.48 -13.45 9.28
C ALA A 334 -8.71 -11.97 8.93
N ARG A 335 -7.95 -11.47 7.94
CA ARG A 335 -7.97 -10.05 7.53
C ARG A 335 -9.28 -9.63 6.87
N GLY A 336 -9.99 -10.56 6.25
CA GLY A 336 -11.24 -10.25 5.56
C GLY A 336 -12.41 -10.08 6.52
N ILE A 337 -13.36 -9.22 6.15
CA ILE A 337 -14.65 -9.11 6.82
C ILE A 337 -15.79 -9.49 5.87
N GLY A 338 -16.78 -10.19 6.41
CA GLY A 338 -18.06 -10.46 5.75
C GLY A 338 -19.19 -9.79 6.52
N LEU A 339 -20.18 -9.27 5.80
CA LEU A 339 -21.38 -8.66 6.38
C LEU A 339 -22.50 -8.62 5.36
N THR A 340 -23.74 -8.73 5.81
CA THR A 340 -24.92 -8.43 5.02
C THR A 340 -25.36 -6.99 5.33
N VAL A 341 -25.56 -6.18 4.30
CA VAL A 341 -26.06 -4.81 4.43
C VAL A 341 -27.35 -4.67 3.66
N THR A 342 -28.43 -4.27 4.34
CA THR A 342 -29.64 -3.77 3.68
C THR A 342 -29.47 -2.29 3.44
N GLY A 343 -29.10 -1.95 2.20
CA GLY A 343 -28.85 -0.58 1.78
C GLY A 343 -30.16 0.18 1.52
N ASP A 344 -30.07 1.51 1.54
CA ASP A 344 -31.17 2.45 1.34
C ASP A 344 -30.98 3.34 0.10
N GLY A 345 -29.87 3.20 -0.63
CA GLY A 345 -29.52 4.05 -1.78
C GLY A 345 -29.13 5.48 -1.42
N SER A 346 -28.79 5.75 -0.15
CA SER A 346 -28.46 7.09 0.34
C SER A 346 -27.17 7.69 -0.22
N ASN A 347 -26.32 6.89 -0.87
CA ASN A 347 -24.94 7.26 -1.25
C ASN A 347 -24.06 7.67 -0.06
N ALA A 348 -24.47 7.34 1.17
CA ALA A 348 -23.62 7.45 2.33
C ALA A 348 -22.55 6.35 2.35
N LEU A 349 -21.54 6.50 3.21
CA LEU A 349 -20.45 5.55 3.36
C LEU A 349 -20.51 4.92 4.75
N LEU A 350 -20.89 3.64 4.80
CA LEU A 350 -20.76 2.82 5.99
C LEU A 350 -19.29 2.45 6.17
N VAL A 351 -18.77 2.63 7.38
CA VAL A 351 -17.38 2.37 7.71
C VAL A 351 -17.31 1.48 8.94
N ILE A 352 -16.48 0.45 8.85
CA ILE A 352 -16.10 -0.44 9.95
C ILE A 352 -14.62 -0.20 10.21
N GLN A 353 -14.27 0.16 11.44
CA GLN A 353 -12.88 0.37 11.85
C GLN A 353 -12.49 -0.69 12.88
N THR A 354 -11.51 -1.52 12.54
CA THR A 354 -10.98 -2.52 13.47
C THR A 354 -9.71 -1.98 14.12
N GLU A 355 -9.70 -1.92 15.44
CA GLU A 355 -8.53 -1.55 16.23
C GLU A 355 -7.82 -2.82 16.71
N CYS A 356 -6.61 -3.05 16.20
CA CYS A 356 -5.71 -4.07 16.70
C CYS A 356 -4.50 -3.36 17.33
N ALA A 357 -3.31 -3.49 16.72
CA ALA A 357 -2.19 -2.59 16.99
C ALA A 357 -2.27 -1.39 16.04
N GLY A 358 -3.31 -0.57 16.18
CA GLY A 358 -3.68 0.54 15.28
C GLY A 358 -4.97 0.27 14.47
N PRO A 359 -5.62 1.32 13.91
CA PRO A 359 -6.90 1.20 13.20
C PRO A 359 -6.74 0.74 11.75
N ARG A 360 -7.65 -0.12 11.28
CA ARG A 360 -7.84 -0.49 9.86
C ARG A 360 -9.29 -0.18 9.46
N ASP A 361 -9.48 0.36 8.27
CA ASP A 361 -10.79 0.79 7.79
C ASP A 361 -11.31 -0.17 6.71
N TYR A 362 -12.60 -0.49 6.78
CA TYR A 362 -13.35 -1.23 5.77
C TYR A 362 -14.58 -0.40 5.43
N ILE A 363 -14.88 -0.26 4.14
CA ILE A 363 -15.91 0.68 3.69
C ILE A 363 -16.93 -0.02 2.80
N VAL A 364 -18.20 0.39 2.96
CA VAL A 364 -19.32 -0.06 2.12
C VAL A 364 -20.05 1.18 1.60
N PRO A 365 -19.91 1.50 0.31
CA PRO A 365 -20.74 2.51 -0.35
C PRO A 365 -22.21 2.09 -0.35
N LEU A 366 -23.11 2.96 0.11
CA LEU A 366 -24.54 2.71 0.16
C LEU A 366 -25.25 3.23 -1.11
N ASP A 367 -24.73 2.84 -2.27
CA ASP A 367 -25.26 3.19 -3.61
C ASP A 367 -26.32 2.20 -4.11
N PHE A 368 -26.88 1.40 -3.19
CA PHE A 368 -27.83 0.35 -3.49
C PHE A 368 -28.95 0.25 -2.46
N THR A 369 -30.06 -0.35 -2.88
CA THR A 369 -31.21 -0.64 -2.02
C THR A 369 -31.37 -2.15 -1.84
N GLY A 370 -31.81 -2.56 -0.64
CA GLY A 370 -32.07 -3.97 -0.31
C GLY A 370 -30.84 -4.72 0.20
N PRO A 371 -31.00 -6.00 0.60
CA PRO A 371 -29.94 -6.78 1.21
C PRO A 371 -28.87 -7.19 0.19
N ARG A 372 -27.60 -7.03 0.56
CA ARG A 372 -26.44 -7.56 -0.17
C ARG A 372 -25.44 -8.17 0.80
N GLU A 373 -24.91 -9.33 0.46
CA GLU A 373 -23.73 -9.88 1.12
C GLU A 373 -22.48 -9.17 0.56
N ILE A 374 -21.72 -8.57 1.46
CA ILE A 374 -20.50 -7.83 1.18
C ILE A 374 -19.35 -8.60 1.81
N VAL A 375 -18.27 -8.76 1.04
CA VAL A 375 -17.00 -9.30 1.51
C VAL A 375 -15.92 -8.31 1.13
N ILE A 376 -15.09 -7.93 2.09
CA ILE A 376 -13.95 -7.02 1.88
C ILE A 376 -12.71 -7.79 2.33
N PRO A 377 -11.74 -8.05 1.43
CA PRO A 377 -10.69 -9.03 1.69
C PRO A 377 -9.65 -8.58 2.71
N CYS A 378 -9.44 -7.27 2.86
CA CYS A 378 -8.54 -6.69 3.84
C CYS A 378 -8.79 -5.18 3.99
N GLY A 379 -8.21 -4.55 5.02
CA GLY A 379 -8.38 -3.12 5.26
C GLY A 379 -7.64 -2.22 4.26
N GLU A 380 -6.63 -2.74 3.56
CA GLU A 380 -5.88 -2.00 2.53
C GLU A 380 -6.76 -1.59 1.34
N VAL A 381 -7.89 -2.26 1.11
CA VAL A 381 -8.89 -1.88 0.09
C VAL A 381 -9.32 -0.42 0.26
N SER A 382 -9.54 0.02 1.51
CA SER A 382 -9.98 1.39 1.81
C SER A 382 -8.96 2.46 1.42
N TRP A 383 -7.67 2.13 1.43
CA TRP A 383 -6.60 3.06 1.07
C TRP A 383 -6.66 3.45 -0.41
N THR A 384 -7.21 2.57 -1.24
CA THR A 384 -7.24 2.71 -2.70
C THR A 384 -8.54 3.29 -3.24
N ASP A 385 -9.55 3.43 -2.39
CA ASP A 385 -10.86 3.96 -2.76
C ASP A 385 -10.95 5.47 -2.48
N ARG A 386 -11.15 6.27 -3.52
CA ARG A 386 -11.22 7.74 -3.48
C ARG A 386 -12.35 8.27 -2.59
N ARG A 387 -13.36 7.45 -2.27
CA ARG A 387 -14.46 7.83 -1.37
C ARG A 387 -14.03 7.89 0.09
N TRP A 388 -12.90 7.25 0.44
CA TRP A 388 -12.34 7.22 1.79
C TRP A 388 -10.85 7.57 1.81
N GLY A 389 -10.03 6.75 1.16
CA GLY A 389 -8.59 6.91 1.04
C GLY A 389 -7.81 6.51 2.30
N TRP A 390 -6.50 6.62 2.19
CA TRP A 390 -5.58 6.40 3.29
C TRP A 390 -5.67 7.51 4.35
N ARG A 391 -5.60 7.15 5.63
CA ARG A 391 -5.56 8.10 6.76
C ARG A 391 -4.28 7.93 7.57
N PHE A 392 -3.73 9.04 8.04
CA PHE A 392 -2.50 9.06 8.85
C PHE A 392 -2.56 8.14 10.08
N THR A 393 -3.72 8.04 10.72
CA THR A 393 -3.91 7.16 11.88
C THR A 393 -3.74 5.68 11.56
N THR A 394 -3.81 5.27 10.28
CA THR A 394 -3.70 3.87 9.84
C THR A 394 -2.27 3.46 9.47
N LYS A 395 -1.30 4.36 9.60
CA LYS A 395 0.08 4.18 9.10
C LYS A 395 0.83 3.02 9.76
N ASP A 396 0.58 2.80 11.06
CA ASP A 396 1.29 1.82 11.87
C ASP A 396 0.50 0.53 12.12
N SER A 397 -0.71 0.42 11.54
CA SER A 397 -1.60 -0.65 11.95
C SER A 397 -1.10 -2.03 11.56
N ARG A 398 -1.36 -3.00 12.43
CA ARG A 398 -1.06 -4.42 12.22
C ARG A 398 -2.28 -5.23 12.61
N TYR A 399 -2.57 -6.27 11.84
CA TYR A 399 -3.62 -7.24 12.18
C TYR A 399 -3.20 -8.04 13.42
N GLY A 400 -4.17 -8.43 14.23
CA GLY A 400 -3.94 -9.16 15.47
C GLY A 400 -5.20 -9.21 16.30
N ASN A 401 -5.05 -9.37 17.62
CA ASN A 401 -6.19 -9.35 18.54
C ASN A 401 -6.97 -8.04 18.43
N LEU A 402 -8.28 -8.14 18.31
CA LEU A 402 -9.17 -6.99 18.29
C LEU A 402 -9.26 -6.39 19.70
N ALA A 403 -8.92 -5.11 19.81
CA ALA A 403 -9.16 -4.31 21.01
C ALA A 403 -10.51 -3.59 20.95
N ARG A 404 -10.94 -3.21 19.74
CA ARG A 404 -12.17 -2.45 19.50
C ARG A 404 -12.62 -2.62 18.05
N VAL A 405 -13.93 -2.64 17.82
CA VAL A 405 -14.51 -2.42 16.48
C VAL A 405 -15.42 -1.20 16.56
N SER A 406 -15.27 -0.30 15.61
CA SER A 406 -16.13 0.86 15.44
C SER A 406 -16.97 0.70 14.17
N MET A 407 -18.23 1.09 14.20
CA MET A 407 -19.10 1.06 13.02
C MET A 407 -20.01 2.27 13.01
N GLY A 408 -20.10 2.91 11.85
CA GLY A 408 -20.99 4.05 11.66
C GLY A 408 -20.88 4.61 10.26
N LEU A 409 -21.44 5.81 10.07
CA LEU A 409 -21.50 6.47 8.77
C LEU A 409 -20.35 7.47 8.69
N GLY A 410 -19.27 7.08 8.02
CA GLY A 410 -18.06 7.90 7.88
C GLY A 410 -18.27 9.11 6.98
N LYS A 411 -19.21 9.02 6.02
CA LYS A 411 -19.66 10.15 5.20
C LYS A 411 -21.17 10.07 4.98
N VAL A 412 -21.88 11.18 5.14
CA VAL A 412 -23.31 11.29 4.82
C VAL A 412 -23.51 12.51 3.90
N PRO A 413 -24.12 12.36 2.71
CA PRO A 413 -24.36 13.48 1.80
C PRO A 413 -25.23 14.58 2.44
N PRO A 414 -25.21 15.82 1.91
CA PRO A 414 -26.13 16.87 2.31
C PRO A 414 -27.59 16.42 2.27
N GLN A 415 -28.41 16.98 3.17
CA GLN A 415 -29.88 16.83 3.12
C GLN A 415 -30.38 15.38 2.98
N THR A 416 -29.68 14.44 3.60
CA THR A 416 -29.90 12.99 3.43
C THR A 416 -30.26 12.34 4.75
N ASN A 417 -31.29 11.50 4.75
CA ASN A 417 -31.59 10.59 5.85
C ASN A 417 -31.10 9.19 5.48
N VAL A 418 -30.34 8.58 6.37
CA VAL A 418 -29.81 7.22 6.21
C VAL A 418 -30.56 6.29 7.15
N ASP A 419 -30.94 5.13 6.65
CA ASP A 419 -31.66 4.08 7.37
C ASP A 419 -31.27 2.70 6.83
N VAL A 420 -30.26 2.08 7.42
CA VAL A 420 -29.70 0.80 6.97
C VAL A 420 -29.74 -0.25 8.05
N VAL A 421 -29.70 -1.52 7.65
CA VAL A 421 -29.55 -2.66 8.57
C VAL A 421 -28.29 -3.43 8.22
N VAL A 422 -27.44 -3.67 9.22
CA VAL A 422 -26.22 -4.49 9.11
C VAL A 422 -26.41 -5.77 9.92
N SER A 423 -26.11 -6.91 9.30
CA SER A 423 -26.15 -8.22 9.96
C SER A 423 -24.98 -9.10 9.53
N ASN A 424 -24.78 -10.20 10.25
CA ASN A 424 -23.77 -11.21 9.92
C ASN A 424 -22.34 -10.65 9.79
N LEU A 425 -22.02 -9.59 10.58
CA LEU A 425 -20.70 -8.99 10.61
C LEU A 425 -19.71 -9.96 11.28
N ARG A 426 -18.74 -10.44 10.51
CA ARG A 426 -17.81 -11.49 10.94
C ARG A 426 -16.42 -11.33 10.32
N LEU A 427 -15.42 -11.83 11.03
CA LEU A 427 -14.08 -12.04 10.46
C LEU A 427 -14.08 -13.32 9.63
N LEU A 428 -13.36 -13.30 8.52
CA LEU A 428 -13.25 -14.41 7.58
C LEU A 428 -11.84 -15.01 7.66
N PRO A 429 -11.69 -16.24 8.18
CA PRO A 429 -10.41 -16.94 8.20
C PRO A 429 -9.84 -17.11 6.79
N GLU A 430 -8.53 -16.96 6.70
CA GLU A 430 -7.75 -17.13 5.49
C GLU A 430 -7.32 -18.60 5.34
N THR A 431 -7.50 -19.13 4.15
CA THR A 431 -7.07 -20.48 3.78
C THR A 431 -6.17 -20.42 2.55
N PRO A 432 -5.06 -21.17 2.50
CA PRO A 432 -4.20 -21.19 1.33
C PRO A 432 -4.99 -21.58 0.08
N ALA A 433 -4.70 -20.91 -1.03
CA ALA A 433 -5.31 -21.18 -2.32
C ALA A 433 -4.25 -21.46 -3.38
N ALA A 434 -4.65 -22.10 -4.48
CA ALA A 434 -3.80 -22.31 -5.64
C ALA A 434 -4.61 -22.16 -6.93
N LEU A 435 -4.05 -21.42 -7.89
CA LEU A 435 -4.62 -21.25 -9.22
C LEU A 435 -3.88 -22.21 -10.16
N ARG A 436 -4.61 -23.13 -10.79
CA ARG A 436 -4.06 -24.04 -11.80
C ARG A 436 -4.44 -23.54 -13.19
N ASP A 437 -3.43 -23.26 -14.00
CA ASP A 437 -3.56 -22.67 -15.34
C ASP A 437 -4.44 -21.40 -15.36
N PRO A 438 -4.07 -20.34 -14.61
CA PRO A 438 -4.89 -19.15 -14.53
C PRO A 438 -5.04 -18.46 -15.89
N VAL A 439 -6.20 -17.82 -16.05
CA VAL A 439 -6.59 -17.06 -17.24
C VAL A 439 -6.89 -15.63 -16.83
N ILE A 440 -6.24 -14.70 -17.52
CA ILE A 440 -6.55 -13.28 -17.44
C ILE A 440 -7.24 -12.91 -18.76
N ALA A 441 -8.44 -12.33 -18.69
CA ALA A 441 -9.22 -11.95 -19.84
C ALA A 441 -9.43 -10.44 -19.88
N ILE A 442 -9.39 -9.88 -21.10
CA ILE A 442 -9.76 -8.51 -21.41
C ILE A 442 -10.83 -8.59 -22.49
N ASP A 443 -12.06 -8.24 -22.16
CA ASP A 443 -13.23 -8.48 -23.01
C ASP A 443 -13.27 -9.93 -23.55
N ASN A 444 -12.99 -10.13 -24.84
CA ASN A 444 -12.93 -11.44 -25.49
C ASN A 444 -11.50 -12.00 -25.66
N GLY A 445 -10.48 -11.20 -25.36
CA GLY A 445 -9.07 -11.59 -25.38
C GLY A 445 -8.68 -12.37 -24.12
N MET A 446 -7.70 -13.26 -24.25
CA MET A 446 -7.27 -14.15 -23.17
C MET A 446 -5.75 -14.29 -23.10
N LEU A 447 -5.24 -14.36 -21.88
CA LEU A 447 -3.88 -14.69 -21.52
C LEU A 447 -3.90 -15.93 -20.62
N HIS A 448 -3.44 -17.07 -21.14
CA HIS A 448 -3.36 -18.32 -20.39
C HIS A 448 -1.96 -18.52 -19.84
N LEU A 449 -1.86 -18.63 -18.52
CA LEU A 449 -0.63 -19.00 -17.84
C LEU A 449 -0.60 -20.53 -17.73
N LYS A 450 0.56 -21.15 -18.00
CA LYS A 450 0.75 -22.60 -17.87
C LYS A 450 1.49 -22.91 -16.58
N GLY A 451 0.79 -23.50 -15.62
CA GLY A 451 1.35 -23.85 -14.32
C GLY A 451 0.46 -23.49 -13.13
N GLU A 452 1.05 -23.51 -11.94
CA GLU A 452 0.35 -23.29 -10.67
C GLU A 452 0.89 -22.04 -9.96
N VAL A 453 -0.01 -21.23 -9.40
CA VAL A 453 0.35 -20.05 -8.58
C VAL A 453 -0.39 -20.15 -7.25
N HIS A 454 0.35 -20.12 -6.15
CA HIS A 454 -0.22 -20.19 -4.81
C HIS A 454 -0.64 -18.81 -4.28
N SER A 455 -1.54 -18.78 -3.31
CA SER A 455 -1.80 -17.59 -2.50
C SER A 455 -0.52 -17.07 -1.87
N ASP A 456 -0.49 -15.77 -1.58
CA ASP A 456 0.70 -15.06 -1.10
C ASP A 456 1.87 -15.05 -2.09
N SER A 457 1.53 -15.08 -3.39
CA SER A 457 2.46 -14.85 -4.49
C SER A 457 2.00 -13.70 -5.38
N TYR A 458 2.96 -13.03 -6.01
CA TYR A 458 2.74 -12.06 -7.07
C TYR A 458 3.01 -12.68 -8.44
N ILE A 459 2.17 -12.34 -9.41
CA ILE A 459 2.37 -12.57 -10.84
C ILE A 459 2.76 -11.22 -11.44
N TRP A 460 3.86 -11.14 -12.18
CA TRP A 460 4.28 -9.90 -12.85
C TRP A 460 4.55 -10.15 -14.34
N TYR A 461 3.71 -9.56 -15.18
CA TYR A 461 3.75 -9.66 -16.64
C TYR A 461 4.12 -8.32 -17.26
N ARG A 462 5.11 -8.32 -18.17
CA ARG A 462 5.58 -7.12 -18.87
C ARG A 462 5.38 -7.18 -20.39
N GLY A 463 4.59 -8.15 -20.88
CA GLY A 463 4.52 -8.53 -22.29
C GLY A 463 5.35 -9.79 -22.59
N GLY A 464 5.17 -10.35 -23.79
CA GLY A 464 5.89 -11.54 -24.25
C GLY A 464 5.18 -12.87 -23.95
N ASP A 465 5.96 -13.95 -23.94
CA ASP A 465 5.53 -15.35 -23.88
C ASP A 465 5.72 -16.00 -22.50
N SER A 466 6.05 -15.21 -21.48
CA SER A 466 6.26 -15.71 -20.13
C SER A 466 5.89 -14.67 -19.06
N VAL A 467 5.72 -15.14 -17.83
CA VAL A 467 5.41 -14.33 -16.66
C VAL A 467 6.24 -14.76 -15.46
N GLY A 468 6.66 -13.82 -14.63
CA GLY A 468 7.35 -14.13 -13.38
C GLY A 468 6.38 -14.36 -12.23
N VAL A 469 6.69 -15.33 -11.36
CA VAL A 469 6.01 -15.57 -10.09
C VAL A 469 6.98 -15.29 -8.94
N TYR A 470 6.52 -14.54 -7.94
CA TYR A 470 7.35 -14.03 -6.85
C TYR A 470 6.67 -14.23 -5.50
N ASP A 471 7.46 -14.36 -4.43
CA ASP A 471 6.93 -14.34 -3.05
C ASP A 471 6.50 -12.94 -2.60
N LEU A 472 5.99 -12.81 -1.37
CA LEU A 472 5.58 -11.53 -0.81
C LEU A 472 6.69 -10.48 -0.67
N ASN A 473 7.97 -10.86 -0.74
CA ASN A 473 9.12 -9.95 -0.74
C ASN A 473 9.75 -9.81 -2.14
N TRP A 474 9.01 -10.21 -3.17
CA TRP A 474 9.41 -10.18 -4.57
C TRP A 474 10.62 -11.05 -4.93
N LYS A 475 10.94 -12.08 -4.14
CA LYS A 475 11.96 -13.06 -4.53
C LYS A 475 11.36 -13.97 -5.61
N PRO A 476 12.06 -14.18 -6.74
CA PRO A 476 11.56 -15.01 -7.83
C PRO A 476 11.39 -16.46 -7.36
N GLN A 477 10.23 -17.04 -7.68
CA GLN A 477 9.87 -18.42 -7.38
C GLN A 477 9.82 -19.27 -8.65
N ALA A 478 9.23 -18.73 -9.73
CA ALA A 478 9.09 -19.41 -11.01
C ALA A 478 8.98 -18.43 -12.19
N THR A 479 9.14 -18.96 -13.40
CA THR A 479 8.75 -18.31 -14.65
C THR A 479 7.80 -19.24 -15.38
N LEU A 480 6.57 -18.79 -15.63
CA LEU A 480 5.54 -19.60 -16.26
C LEU A 480 5.36 -19.20 -17.73
N PRO A 481 5.24 -20.16 -18.66
CA PRO A 481 4.88 -19.88 -20.04
C PRO A 481 3.49 -19.26 -20.14
N VAL A 482 3.32 -18.41 -21.14
CA VAL A 482 2.06 -17.70 -21.42
C VAL A 482 1.65 -17.91 -22.86
N VAL A 483 0.36 -18.21 -23.07
CA VAL A 483 -0.27 -18.27 -24.38
C VAL A 483 -1.32 -17.17 -24.46
N SER A 484 -1.08 -16.18 -25.32
CA SER A 484 -2.01 -15.08 -25.56
C SER A 484 -2.88 -15.33 -26.80
N LYS A 485 -4.11 -14.86 -26.75
CA LYS A 485 -5.01 -14.74 -27.89
C LYS A 485 -5.77 -13.43 -27.77
N ASP A 486 -5.50 -12.49 -28.69
CA ASP A 486 -6.16 -11.18 -28.75
C ASP A 486 -6.16 -10.42 -27.40
N PHE A 487 -5.13 -10.64 -26.57
CA PHE A 487 -5.01 -10.04 -25.24
C PHE A 487 -4.52 -8.60 -25.33
N ILE A 488 -5.43 -7.72 -25.74
CA ILE A 488 -5.17 -6.31 -26.03
C ILE A 488 -6.17 -5.47 -25.22
N ALA A 489 -5.67 -4.51 -24.46
CA ALA A 489 -6.47 -3.48 -23.84
C ALA A 489 -6.92 -2.48 -24.93
N PRO A 490 -8.21 -2.38 -25.27
CA PRO A 490 -8.69 -1.39 -26.24
C PRO A 490 -8.55 0.03 -25.68
N GLN A 491 -8.63 1.06 -26.54
CA GLN A 491 -8.88 2.42 -26.05
C GLN A 491 -10.33 2.54 -25.59
N GLY A 492 -10.57 3.19 -24.46
CA GLY A 492 -11.88 3.32 -23.83
C GLY A 492 -12.09 2.27 -22.74
N ASP A 493 -13.35 1.99 -22.46
CA ASP A 493 -13.73 1.12 -21.35
C ASP A 493 -13.64 -0.38 -21.74
N MET A 494 -13.15 -1.22 -20.82
CA MET A 494 -13.04 -2.68 -20.99
C MET A 494 -13.41 -3.44 -19.71
N ASP A 495 -13.72 -4.72 -19.84
CA ASP A 495 -13.87 -5.63 -18.70
C ASP A 495 -12.62 -6.50 -18.51
N LEU A 496 -12.02 -6.42 -17.33
CA LEU A 496 -10.97 -7.34 -16.89
C LEU A 496 -11.59 -8.48 -16.08
N ARG A 497 -11.14 -9.71 -16.31
CA ARG A 497 -11.52 -10.89 -15.51
C ARG A 497 -10.30 -11.73 -15.21
N ILE A 498 -10.21 -12.25 -13.99
CA ILE A 498 -9.18 -13.19 -13.58
C ILE A 498 -9.88 -14.47 -13.11
N GLY A 499 -9.38 -15.62 -13.54
CA GLY A 499 -9.95 -16.89 -13.10
C GLY A 499 -9.03 -18.07 -13.41
N ALA A 500 -9.52 -19.27 -13.12
CA ALA A 500 -8.88 -20.52 -13.45
C ALA A 500 -9.96 -21.62 -13.40
N PRO A 501 -9.75 -22.73 -14.13
CA PRO A 501 -10.65 -23.88 -14.04
C PRO A 501 -10.85 -24.36 -12.60
N GLY A 502 -12.10 -24.51 -12.17
CA GLY A 502 -12.45 -25.06 -10.85
C GLY A 502 -12.05 -24.21 -9.65
N MET A 503 -11.72 -22.93 -9.84
CA MET A 503 -11.25 -22.07 -8.76
C MET A 503 -12.32 -21.82 -7.69
N ASP A 504 -11.89 -21.82 -6.43
CA ASP A 504 -12.68 -21.35 -5.29
C ASP A 504 -13.02 -19.86 -5.45
N ARG A 505 -14.32 -19.54 -5.45
CA ARG A 505 -14.84 -18.17 -5.57
C ARG A 505 -14.59 -17.30 -4.34
N SER A 506 -14.10 -17.88 -3.25
CA SER A 506 -13.70 -17.17 -2.03
C SER A 506 -12.29 -16.57 -2.10
N VAL A 507 -11.51 -16.91 -3.13
CA VAL A 507 -10.22 -16.29 -3.44
C VAL A 507 -10.43 -14.83 -3.86
N TRP A 508 -9.43 -14.00 -3.57
CA TRP A 508 -9.37 -12.62 -4.05
C TRP A 508 -8.08 -12.36 -4.81
N PHE A 509 -8.15 -11.41 -5.73
CA PHE A 509 -7.00 -10.85 -6.41
C PHE A 509 -6.87 -9.38 -6.07
N GLU A 510 -5.67 -8.98 -5.71
CA GLU A 510 -5.26 -7.58 -5.80
C GLU A 510 -4.54 -7.39 -7.13
N CYS A 511 -4.89 -6.36 -7.89
CA CYS A 511 -4.37 -6.18 -9.23
C CYS A 511 -4.05 -4.73 -9.57
N GLN A 512 -3.08 -4.59 -10.47
CA GLN A 512 -2.71 -3.34 -11.12
C GLN A 512 -2.40 -3.65 -12.58
N PHE A 513 -3.17 -3.08 -13.50
CA PHE A 513 -2.94 -3.19 -14.94
C PHE A 513 -2.45 -1.86 -15.50
N PHE A 514 -1.40 -1.87 -16.32
CA PHE A 514 -0.75 -0.68 -16.83
C PHE A 514 -0.73 -0.64 -18.35
N VAL A 515 -1.08 0.51 -18.88
CA VAL A 515 -0.85 0.91 -20.27
C VAL A 515 0.30 1.91 -20.34
N LYS A 516 0.86 2.09 -21.54
CA LYS A 516 1.99 2.99 -21.82
C LYS A 516 1.58 4.06 -22.82
N ASP A 517 2.16 5.25 -22.68
CA ASP A 517 2.06 6.29 -23.71
C ASP A 517 3.35 6.35 -24.54
N ALA A 518 3.36 7.23 -25.54
CA ALA A 518 4.52 7.50 -26.37
C ALA A 518 5.77 7.79 -25.51
N PRO A 519 6.89 7.09 -25.76
CA PRO A 519 8.10 7.28 -25.00
C PRO A 519 8.78 8.62 -25.31
N LEU A 520 9.44 9.21 -24.31
CA LEU A 520 10.35 10.34 -24.47
C LEU A 520 11.79 9.84 -24.62
N ASN A 521 12.45 10.20 -25.72
CA ASN A 521 13.86 9.86 -25.95
C ASN A 521 14.79 10.91 -25.36
N VAL A 522 15.79 10.47 -24.60
CA VAL A 522 16.80 11.31 -23.96
C VAL A 522 18.18 10.88 -24.46
N PRO A 523 18.72 11.54 -25.49
CA PRO A 523 20.01 11.17 -26.05
C PRO A 523 21.14 11.50 -25.06
N VAL A 524 22.14 10.63 -25.00
CA VAL A 524 23.41 10.96 -24.35
C VAL A 524 24.26 11.73 -25.36
N PRO A 525 24.80 12.91 -25.02
CA PRO A 525 25.65 13.66 -25.95
C PRO A 525 26.84 12.81 -26.38
N HIS A 526 27.07 12.69 -27.70
CA HIS A 526 28.34 12.16 -28.19
C HIS A 526 29.46 13.09 -27.72
N VAL A 527 30.34 12.55 -26.88
CA VAL A 527 31.62 13.20 -26.61
C VAL A 527 32.49 12.82 -27.79
N ASP A 528 32.65 13.73 -28.76
CA ASP A 528 33.72 13.58 -29.75
C ASP A 528 35.06 13.55 -28.98
N PRO A 529 35.91 12.54 -29.21
CA PRO A 529 37.13 12.31 -28.45
C PRO A 529 38.16 13.44 -28.55
#